data_AF-R1FZR0-F1
#
_entry.id   AF-R1FZR0-F1
#
_cell.length_a   1.000
_cell.length_b   1.000
_cell.length_c   1.000
_cell.angle_alpha   90.00
_cell.angle_beta   90.00
_cell.angle_gamma   90.00
#
_symmetry.space_group_name_H-M   'P 1'
#
loop_
_entity.id
_entity.type
_entity.pdbx_description
1 polymer ?
#
loop_
_entity_poly.entity_id
_entity_poly.type
_entity_poly.pdbx_seq_one_letter_code
_entity_poly.pdbx_strand_id
1 'polypeptide(L)' 'MTGVEAALRGAPATQASFETAAAAAVEGARPLAENAFKVPLLQRTIVRALLELTEGSSR' A
#
# COMPACT_ATOMS: atom_id res chain seq x y z
N MET A 1 -7.34 -1.03 -9.82
CA MET A 1 -6.41 -1.23 -8.68
C MET A 1 -5.60 -2.52 -8.79
N THR A 2 -5.28 -3.02 -10.00
CA THR A 2 -4.49 -4.24 -10.16
C THR A 2 -2.98 -4.03 -9.98
N GLY A 3 -2.50 -2.78 -10.03
CA GLY A 3 -1.07 -2.44 -9.90
C GLY A 3 -0.46 -2.79 -8.55
N VAL A 4 -1.20 -2.58 -7.46
CA VAL A 4 -0.75 -2.94 -6.10
C VAL A 4 -0.55 -4.44 -5.99
N GLU A 5 -1.55 -5.23 -6.38
CA GLU A 5 -1.47 -6.70 -6.36
C GLU A 5 -0.37 -7.21 -7.29
N ALA A 6 -0.20 -6.61 -8.47
CA ALA A 6 0.86 -6.97 -9.39
C ALA A 6 2.25 -6.73 -8.79
N ALA A 7 2.45 -5.61 -8.08
CA ALA A 7 3.70 -5.31 -7.39
C ALA A 7 3.98 -6.24 -6.21
N LEU A 8 2.94 -6.83 -5.60
CA LEU A 8 3.08 -7.80 -4.51
C LEU A 8 3.39 -9.22 -4.99
N ARG A 9 2.97 -9.62 -6.20
CA ARG A 9 3.17 -11.00 -6.68
C ARG A 9 4.65 -11.34 -6.81
N GLY A 10 5.09 -12.35 -6.06
CA GLY A 10 6.47 -12.84 -6.08
C GLY A 10 7.46 -12.00 -5.26
N ALA A 11 7.02 -10.87 -4.70
CA ALA A 11 7.86 -10.06 -3.82
C ALA A 11 7.91 -10.67 -2.39
N PRO A 12 9.02 -10.49 -1.66
CA PRO A 12 9.08 -10.92 -0.27
C PRO A 12 8.12 -10.09 0.59
N ALA A 13 7.46 -10.72 1.56
CA ALA A 13 6.50 -10.08 2.45
C ALA A 13 7.19 -9.23 3.52
N THR A 14 7.73 -8.07 3.11
CA THR A 14 8.47 -7.13 3.96
C THR A 14 7.84 -5.74 3.86
N GLN A 15 8.12 -4.89 4.85
CA GLN A 15 7.67 -3.50 4.85
C GLN A 15 8.08 -2.76 3.55
N ALA A 16 9.33 -2.93 3.10
CA ALA A 16 9.83 -2.27 1.89
C ALA A 16 9.06 -2.68 0.62
N SER A 17 8.72 -3.97 0.49
CA SER A 17 7.88 -4.45 -0.60
C SER A 17 6.47 -3.87 -0.55
N PHE A 18 5.90 -3.74 0.65
CA PHE A 18 4.57 -3.18 0.84
C PHE A 18 4.52 -1.68 0.55
N GLU A 19 5.55 -0.93 0.95
CA GLU A 19 5.69 0.49 0.60
C GLU A 19 5.77 0.69 -0.92
N THR A 20 6.56 -0.15 -1.59
CA THR A 20 6.66 -0.14 -3.06
C THR A 20 5.31 -0.43 -3.72
N ALA A 21 4.59 -1.44 -3.25
CA ALA A 21 3.27 -1.79 -3.78
C ALA A 21 2.21 -0.69 -3.50
N ALA A 22 2.25 -0.08 -2.31
CA ALA A 22 1.33 0.98 -1.91
C ALA A 22 1.49 2.25 -2.76
N ALA A 23 2.68 2.52 -3.30
CA ALA A 23 2.90 3.63 -4.23
C ALA A 23 2.04 3.49 -5.51
N ALA A 24 1.85 2.26 -6.01
CA ALA A 24 1.00 2.00 -7.18
C ALA A 24 -0.49 2.31 -6.93
N ALA A 25 -0.93 2.39 -5.66
CA ALA A 25 -2.31 2.70 -5.31
C ALA A 25 -2.68 4.18 -5.55
N VAL A 26 -1.67 5.06 -5.57
CA VAL A 26 -1.85 6.51 -5.73
C VAL A 26 -1.23 7.03 -7.01
N GLU A 27 -0.73 6.15 -7.88
CA GLU A 27 -0.14 6.54 -9.14
C GLU A 27 -1.18 7.31 -9.98
N GLY A 28 -0.80 8.51 -10.44
CA GLY A 28 -1.70 9.40 -11.17
C GLY A 28 -2.78 10.10 -10.34
N ALA A 29 -2.77 9.96 -9.00
CA ALA A 29 -3.73 10.65 -8.14
C ALA A 29 -3.59 12.18 -8.28
N ARG A 30 -4.72 12.85 -8.51
CA ARG A 30 -4.84 14.31 -8.54
C ARG A 30 -5.80 14.74 -7.43
N PRO A 31 -5.30 14.96 -6.21
CA PRO A 31 -6.16 15.38 -5.11
C PRO A 31 -6.73 16.78 -5.33
N LEU A 32 -7.92 17.00 -4.79
CA LEU A 32 -8.55 18.30 -4.65
C LEU A 32 -8.11 18.95 -3.32
N ALA A 33 -8.42 20.24 -3.16
CA ALA A 33 -8.00 21.04 -2.00
C ALA A 33 -8.30 20.37 -0.65
N GLU A 34 -9.47 19.73 -0.52
CA GLU A 34 -9.94 19.16 0.74
C GLU A 34 -9.55 17.69 0.96
N ASN A 35 -8.84 17.05 0.01
CA ASN A 35 -8.56 15.62 0.10
C ASN A 35 -7.11 15.21 -0.19
N ALA A 36 -6.19 16.17 -0.30
CA ALA A 36 -4.76 15.89 -0.48
C ALA A 36 -4.18 14.96 0.59
N PHE A 37 -4.69 15.04 1.83
CA PHE A 37 -4.28 14.15 2.92
C PHE A 37 -4.62 12.67 2.67
N LYS A 38 -5.59 12.36 1.80
CA LYS A 38 -6.01 10.97 1.53
C LYS A 38 -4.95 10.18 0.77
N VAL A 39 -4.11 10.85 -0.01
CA VAL A 39 -3.03 10.21 -0.79
C VAL A 39 -2.01 9.52 0.15
N PRO A 40 -1.35 10.22 1.09
CA PRO A 40 -0.44 9.55 2.03
C PRO A 40 -1.18 8.64 3.02
N LEU A 41 -2.44 8.95 3.37
CA LEU A 41 -3.25 8.08 4.24
C LEU A 41 -3.50 6.72 3.60
N LEU A 42 -3.83 6.67 2.30
CA LEU A 42 -4.08 5.44 1.57
C LEU A 42 -2.84 4.55 1.55
N GLN A 43 -1.67 5.11 1.22
CA GLN A 43 -0.42 4.36 1.21
C GLN A 43 -0.12 3.73 2.59
N ARG A 44 -0.20 4.54 3.66
CA ARG A 44 0.05 4.07 5.04
C ARG A 44 -0.95 3.01 5.47
N THR A 45 -2.21 3.12 5.03
CA THR A 45 -3.26 2.14 5.33
C THR A 45 -2.95 0.79 4.68
N ILE A 46 -2.53 0.79 3.41
CA ILE A 46 -2.15 -0.43 2.70
C ILE A 46 -0.97 -1.10 3.39
N VAL A 47 0.10 -0.35 3.68
CA VAL A 47 1.29 -0.90 4.36
C VAL A 47 0.93 -1.49 5.71
N ARG A 48 0.16 -0.77 6.53
CA ARG A 48 -0.25 -1.26 7.85
C ARG A 48 -1.11 -2.52 7.77
N ALA A 49 -2.08 -2.56 6.87
CA ALA A 49 -2.93 -3.75 6.69
C ALA A 49 -2.11 -4.98 6.26
N LEU A 50 -1.13 -4.81 5.38
CA LEU A 50 -0.26 -5.91 4.94
C LEU A 50 0.68 -6.39 6.05
N LEU A 51 1.24 -5.47 6.85
CA LEU A 51 2.04 -5.82 8.03
C LEU A 51 1.21 -6.60 9.05
N GLU A 52 0.00 -6.12 9.38
CA GLU A 52 -0.93 -6.80 10.29
C GLU A 52 -1.27 -8.22 9.80
N LEU A 53 -1.47 -8.42 8.50
CA LEU A 53 -1.71 -9.74 7.92
C LEU A 53 -0.49 -10.66 8.04
N THR A 54 0.73 -10.15 7.84
CA THR A 54 1.95 -10.97 7.97
C THR A 54 2.27 -11.32 9.43
N GLU A 55 2.02 -10.40 10.36
CA GLU A 55 2.21 -10.63 11.80
C GLU A 55 1.12 -11.55 12.37
N GLY A 56 -0.13 -11.38 11.91
CA GLY A 56 -1.27 -12.21 12.29
C GLY A 56 -1.26 -13.61 11.67
N SER A 57 -0.71 -13.77 10.46
CA SER A 57 -0.53 -15.08 9.82
C SER A 57 0.57 -15.94 10.49
N SER A 58 1.32 -15.35 11.42
CA SER A 58 2.31 -16.06 12.25
C SER A 58 1.73 -16.57 13.58
N ARG A 59 0.42 -16.46 13.81
CA ARG A 59 -0.30 -17.01 14.96
C ARG A 59 -1.16 -18.21 14.59
#